data_AF-A0A229S7N4-F1
#
_entry.id   AF-A0A229S7N4-F1
#
_cell.length_a   1.000
_cell.length_b   1.000
_cell.length_c   1.000
_cell.angle_alpha   90.00
_cell.angle_beta   90.00
_cell.angle_gamma   90.00
#
_symmetry.space_group_name_H-M   'P 1'
#
loop_
_entity.id
_entity.type
_entity.pdbx_description
1 polymer ?
#
loop_
_entity_poly.entity_id
_entity_poly.type
_entity_poly.pdbx_seq_one_letter_code
_entity_poly.pdbx_strand_id
1 'polypeptide(L)'
;MRVWGGGKNGRALEADLLSKAMSVGWTPAATDGSYPEPADVRFLIERALALGWDPGALGGTFRLTEEYGVELPGFLLTDRVRDPSARDPSAWVIQANDR
;
A
#
# COMPACT_ATOMS: atom_id res chain seq x y z
N MET A 1 4.38 3.91 3.77
CA MET A 1 5.39 3.57 2.76
C MET A 1 6.10 2.25 3.02
N ARG A 2 6.02 1.32 2.08
CA ARG A 2 6.80 0.07 2.01
C ARG A 2 7.50 0.01 0.64
N VAL A 3 8.74 -0.47 0.61
CA VAL A 3 9.57 -0.54 -0.60
C VAL A 3 10.19 -1.93 -0.73
N TRP A 4 10.05 -2.56 -1.89
CA TRP A 4 10.64 -3.87 -2.23
C TRP A 4 11.54 -3.78 -3.46
N GLY A 5 12.54 -4.67 -3.59
CA GLY A 5 13.37 -4.76 -4.80
C GLY A 5 14.35 -3.59 -5.03
N GLY A 6 14.58 -2.72 -4.03
CA GLY A 6 15.46 -1.55 -4.12
C GLY A 6 16.96 -1.87 -4.07
N GLY A 7 17.46 -2.64 -5.03
CA GLY A 7 18.88 -2.87 -5.25
C GLY A 7 19.48 -1.93 -6.30
N LYS A 8 20.82 -1.86 -6.37
CA LYS A 8 21.57 -1.02 -7.34
C LYS A 8 21.24 -1.33 -8.81
N ASN A 9 20.68 -2.52 -9.09
CA ASN A 9 20.38 -3.04 -10.42
C ASN A 9 18.90 -3.42 -10.60
N GLY A 10 17.98 -2.90 -9.78
CA GLY A 10 16.56 -3.25 -9.87
C GLY A 10 15.66 -2.05 -9.70
N ARG A 11 14.44 -2.13 -10.24
CA ARG A 11 13.42 -1.11 -10.08
C ARG A 11 12.65 -1.37 -8.80
N ALA A 12 12.76 -0.47 -7.83
CA ALA A 12 12.08 -0.62 -6.55
C ALA A 12 10.56 -0.56 -6.73
N LEU A 13 9.80 -1.44 -6.09
CA LEU A 13 8.35 -1.33 -5.95
C LEU A 13 8.04 -0.57 -4.65
N GLU A 14 7.34 0.55 -4.76
CA GLU A 14 6.90 1.36 -3.64
C GLU A 14 5.38 1.30 -3.55
N ALA A 15 4.87 1.00 -2.35
CA ALA A 15 3.45 0.96 -2.04
C ALA A 15 3.22 1.64 -0.70
N ASP A 16 2.31 2.60 -0.66
CA ASP A 16 1.88 3.22 0.57
C ASP A 16 0.67 2.49 1.13
N LEU A 17 0.92 1.70 2.17
CA LEU A 17 -0.11 0.92 2.87
C LEU A 17 -0.57 1.66 4.11
N LEU A 18 -1.89 1.77 4.24
CA LEU A 18 -2.60 2.22 5.43
C LEU A 18 -3.26 1.01 6.10
N SER A 19 -2.99 0.82 7.39
CA SER A 19 -3.66 -0.23 8.16
C SER A 19 -5.15 0.08 8.28
N LYS A 20 -6.00 -0.92 8.05
CA LYS A 20 -7.43 -0.85 8.35
C LYS A 20 -7.74 -1.10 9.83
N ALA A 21 -6.75 -1.55 10.61
CA ALA A 21 -6.94 -1.79 12.03
C ALA A 21 -7.35 -0.48 12.73
N MET A 22 -8.57 -0.44 13.25
CA MET A 22 -8.95 0.57 14.22
C MET A 22 -8.27 0.19 15.54
N SER A 23 -7.16 0.86 15.85
CA SER A 23 -6.56 0.71 17.17
C SER A 23 -7.63 1.08 18.21
N VAL A 24 -7.78 0.23 19.23
CA VAL A 24 -8.77 0.36 20.30
C VAL A 24 -8.57 1.69 21.04
N GLY A 25 -9.24 2.74 20.54
CA GLY A 25 -9.20 4.07 21.11
C GLY A 25 -9.01 5.17 20.07
N TRP A 26 -10.13 5.68 19.55
CA TRP A 26 -10.35 7.07 19.15
C TRP A 26 -9.65 7.67 17.91
N THR A 27 -8.80 6.95 17.17
CA THR A 27 -8.25 7.50 15.91
C THR A 27 -8.37 6.50 14.75
N PRO A 28 -9.24 6.73 13.74
CA PRO A 28 -9.15 6.00 12.49
C PRO A 28 -7.76 6.26 11.89
N ALA A 29 -7.11 5.22 11.35
CA ALA A 29 -5.76 5.31 10.77
C ALA A 29 -4.61 5.61 11.77
N ALA A 30 -4.74 5.25 13.05
CA ALA A 30 -3.57 5.18 13.92
C ALA A 30 -2.55 4.16 13.35
N THR A 31 -1.25 4.49 13.40
CA THR A 31 -0.15 3.60 13.01
C THR A 31 -0.08 2.40 13.95
N ASP A 32 -1.04 1.49 13.81
CA ASP A 32 -1.02 0.20 14.46
C ASP A 32 0.18 -0.54 13.87
N GLY A 33 1.07 -1.10 14.71
CA GLY A 33 2.32 -1.76 14.30
C GLY A 33 2.13 -3.02 13.45
N SER A 34 0.99 -3.14 12.77
CA SER A 34 0.62 -4.15 11.80
C SER A 34 1.56 -4.10 10.58
N TYR A 35 2.19 -5.24 10.31
CA TYR A 35 3.03 -5.45 9.13
C TYR A 35 2.26 -6.30 8.13
N PRO A 36 2.40 -6.04 6.81
CA PRO A 36 1.81 -6.89 5.78
C PRO A 36 2.35 -8.30 5.90
N GLU A 37 1.47 -9.29 5.79
CA GLU A 37 1.87 -10.69 5.79
C GLU A 37 2.55 -11.03 4.44
N PRO A 38 3.32 -12.14 4.37
CA PRO A 38 3.91 -12.59 3.12
C PRO A 38 2.90 -12.74 1.96
N ALA A 39 1.64 -13.08 2.28
CA ALA A 39 0.55 -13.16 1.31
C ALA A 39 0.17 -11.79 0.73
N ASP A 40 0.10 -10.75 1.57
CA ASP A 40 -0.18 -9.38 1.12
C ASP A 40 0.95 -8.86 0.22
N VAL A 41 2.21 -9.13 0.60
CA VAL A 41 3.38 -8.75 -0.20
C VAL A 41 3.36 -9.45 -1.56
N ARG A 42 3.02 -10.74 -1.58
CA ARG A 42 2.88 -11.49 -2.83
C ARG A 42 1.80 -10.91 -3.73
N PHE A 43 0.64 -10.59 -3.16
CA PHE A 43 -0.45 -9.97 -3.91
C PHE A 43 -0.03 -8.63 -4.53
N LEU A 44 0.65 -7.77 -3.76
CA LEU A 44 1.16 -6.49 -4.27
C LEU A 44 2.17 -6.67 -5.41
N ILE A 45 3.06 -7.66 -5.30
CA ILE A 45 4.01 -8.01 -6.36
C ILE A 45 3.28 -8.49 -7.62
N GLU A 46 2.32 -9.40 -7.49
CA GLU A 46 1.55 -9.92 -8.62
C GLU A 46 0.75 -8.82 -9.32
N ARG A 47 0.15 -7.90 -8.55
CA ARG A 47 -0.53 -6.72 -9.10
C ARG A 47 0.42 -5.76 -9.78
N ALA A 48 1.56 -5.46 -9.17
CA ALA A 48 2.57 -4.60 -9.77
C ALA A 48 3.10 -5.19 -11.09
N LEU A 49 3.39 -6.50 -11.13
CA LEU A 49 3.80 -7.19 -12.35
C LEU A 49 2.72 -7.09 -13.45
N ALA A 50 1.44 -7.28 -13.10
CA ALA A 50 0.33 -7.13 -14.05
C ALA A 50 0.18 -5.70 -14.60
N LEU A 51 0.62 -4.70 -13.83
CA LEU A 51 0.62 -3.28 -14.21
C LEU A 51 1.90 -2.85 -14.95
N GLY A 52 2.80 -3.79 -15.27
CA GLY A 52 4.02 -3.53 -16.02
C GLY A 52 5.21 -3.11 -15.15
N TRP A 53 5.17 -3.37 -13.84
CA TRP A 53 6.39 -3.35 -13.05
C TRP A 53 7.33 -4.44 -13.54
N ASP A 54 8.53 -4.03 -13.95
CA ASP A 54 9.62 -4.95 -14.26
C ASP A 54 10.70 -4.81 -13.17
N PRO A 55 10.95 -5.86 -12.36
CA PRO A 55 11.94 -5.80 -11.28
C PRO A 55 13.39 -5.79 -11.80
N GLY A 56 13.63 -6.25 -13.02
CA GLY A 56 14.95 -6.27 -13.68
C GLY A 56 15.29 -4.97 -14.40
N ALA A 57 14.31 -4.08 -14.59
CA ALA A 57 14.53 -2.77 -15.17
C ALA A 57 15.49 -1.97 -14.31
N LEU A 58 16.52 -1.42 -14.94
CA LEU A 58 17.54 -0.66 -14.24
C LEU A 58 17.02 0.72 -13.86
N GLY A 59 16.97 0.96 -12.55
CA GLY A 59 16.74 2.27 -11.99
C GLY A 59 15.27 2.67 -11.85
N GLY A 60 15.06 3.59 -10.90
CA GLY A 60 13.77 4.16 -10.60
C GLY A 60 12.91 3.34 -9.65
N THR A 61 11.76 3.91 -9.34
CA THR A 61 10.76 3.32 -8.46
C THR A 61 9.47 3.15 -9.26
N PHE A 62 8.92 1.95 -9.28
CA PHE A 62 7.55 1.70 -9.70
C PHE A 62 6.64 1.92 -8.51
N ARG A 63 5.63 2.77 -8.67
CA ARG A 63 4.72 3.14 -7.59
C ARG A 63 3.38 2.47 -7.81
N LEU A 64 2.93 1.80 -6.77
CA LEU A 64 1.55 1.34 -6.65
C LEU A 64 0.78 2.44 -5.92
N THR A 65 -0.05 3.17 -6.66
CA THR A 65 -0.90 4.28 -6.19
C THR A 65 -2.37 3.85 -6.09
N GLU A 66 -3.17 4.63 -5.37
CA GLU A 66 -4.60 4.41 -5.11
C GLU A 66 -5.43 4.14 -6.39
N GLU A 67 -5.01 4.72 -7.52
CA GLU A 67 -5.69 4.62 -8.81
C GLU A 67 -5.83 3.18 -9.32
N TYR A 68 -4.96 2.27 -8.87
CA TYR A 68 -4.97 0.86 -9.26
C TYR A 68 -5.99 0.01 -8.49
N GLY A 69 -6.70 0.59 -7.51
CA GLY A 69 -7.81 -0.05 -6.80
C GLY A 69 -7.41 -1.33 -6.05
N VAL A 70 -6.20 -1.37 -5.52
CA VAL A 70 -5.68 -2.54 -4.80
C VAL A 70 -6.18 -2.52 -3.36
N GLU A 71 -7.10 -3.43 -3.05
CA GLU A 71 -7.57 -3.68 -1.69
C GLU A 71 -6.93 -4.96 -1.14
N LEU A 72 -6.28 -4.86 0.02
CA LEU A 72 -5.82 -5.99 0.80
C LEU A 72 -6.79 -6.22 1.97
N PRO A 73 -6.90 -7.42 2.55
CA PRO A 73 -7.82 -7.67 3.66
C PRO A 73 -7.59 -6.72 4.85
N GLY A 74 -6.33 -6.57 5.29
CA GLY A 74 -5.95 -5.74 6.44
C GLY A 74 -5.41 -4.35 6.11
N PHE A 75 -5.17 -4.05 4.82
CA PHE A 75 -4.52 -2.80 4.41
C PHE A 75 -5.25 -2.16 3.22
N LEU A 76 -5.23 -0.83 3.17
CA LEU A 76 -5.62 -0.04 2.00
C LEU A 76 -4.38 0.58 1.40
N LEU A 77 -4.32 0.64 0.08
CA LEU A 77 -3.33 1.45 -0.61
C LEU A 77 -3.75 2.92 -0.47
N THR A 78 -2.85 3.82 -0.06
CA THR A 78 -3.13 5.25 0.02
C THR A 78 -1.98 6.13 -0.45
N ASP A 79 -2.24 7.18 -1.21
CA ASP A 79 -1.24 8.18 -1.60
C ASP A 79 -1.04 9.24 -0.50
N ARG A 80 -1.89 9.23 0.54
CA ARG A 80 -1.96 10.27 1.58
C ARG A 80 -0.70 10.38 2.45
N VAL A 81 0.10 9.31 2.53
CA VAL A 81 1.41 9.34 3.21
C VAL A 81 2.34 10.35 2.54
N ARG A 82 2.20 10.57 1.22
CA ARG A 82 3.05 11.45 0.43
C ARG A 82 2.36 12.76 0.08
N ASP A 83 1.07 12.72 -0.20
CA ASP A 83 0.27 13.89 -0.55
C ASP A 83 -0.89 14.07 0.44
N PRO A 84 -0.81 15.04 1.37
CA PRO A 84 -1.87 15.24 2.37
C PRO A 84 -3.21 15.72 1.78
N SER A 85 -3.22 16.17 0.51
CA SER A 85 -4.43 16.55 -0.24
C SER A 85 -5.02 15.40 -1.05
N ALA A 86 -4.38 14.23 -1.07
CA ALA A 86 -4.94 13.01 -1.63
C ALA A 86 -6.25 12.64 -0.93
N ARG A 87 -7.07 11.86 -1.64
CA ARG A 87 -8.43 11.53 -1.24
C ARG A 87 -8.46 10.94 0.17
N ASP A 88 -9.39 11.40 1.00
CA ASP A 88 -9.47 10.96 2.40
C ASP A 88 -9.82 9.45 2.48
N PRO A 89 -8.91 8.58 2.95
CA PRO A 89 -9.13 7.14 3.01
C PRO A 89 -9.99 6.74 4.22
N SER A 90 -10.31 7.66 5.13
CA SER A 90 -11.08 7.35 6.34
C SER A 90 -12.48 6.83 6.01
N ALA A 91 -13.10 7.34 4.93
CA ALA A 91 -14.38 6.84 4.45
C ALA A 91 -14.32 5.36 4.02
N TRP A 92 -13.22 4.95 3.39
CA TRP A 92 -13.01 3.56 2.96
C TRP A 92 -12.64 2.64 4.12
N VAL A 93 -11.88 3.13 5.10
CA VAL A 93 -11.60 2.38 6.34
C VAL A 93 -12.90 2.13 7.11
N ILE A 94 -13.76 3.15 7.24
CA ILE A 94 -15.09 3.01 7.88
C ILE A 94 -15.94 1.98 7.12
N GLN A 95 -16.00 2.08 5.78
CA GLN A 95 -16.77 1.15 4.95
C GLN A 95 -16.22 -0.29 5.00
N ALA A 96 -14.91 -0.48 5.08
CA ALA A 96 -14.29 -1.79 5.19
C ALA A 96 -14.53 -2.46 6.56
N ASN A 97 -14.87 -1.68 7.59
CA ASN A 97 -15.13 -2.16 8.95
C ASN A 97 -16.62 -2.28 9.29
N ASP A 98 -17.52 -1.82 8.40
CA ASP A 98 -18.99 -1.93 8.56
C ASP A 98 -19.55 -3.26 8.03
N ARG A 99 -18.70 -4.12 7.44
CA ARG A 99 -19.08 -5.40 6.83
C ARG A 99 -18.64 -6.60 7.65
#